data_AF-A0A5J6XSB3-F1
#
_entry.id   AF-A0A5J6XSB3-F1
#
_cell.length_a   1.000
_cell.length_b   1.000
_cell.length_c   1.000
_cell.angle_alpha   90.00
_cell.angle_beta   90.00
_cell.angle_gamma   90.00
#
_symmetry.space_group_name_H-M   'P 1'
#
loop_
_entity.id
_entity.type
_entity.pdbx_description
1 polymer ?
#
loop_
_entity_poly.entity_id
_entity_poly.type
_entity_poly.pdbx_seq_one_letter_code
_entity_poly.pdbx_strand_id
1 'polypeptide(L)' 'MKIYCCKDHVEVGLDTIVDETEVPPFINMISEEENKEVTNNSNEFTCEYCGQPAVYIVAN' A
#
# COMPACT_ATOMS: atom_id res chain seq x y z
N MET A 1 -11.36 -2.51 0.25
CA MET A 1 -10.18 -2.89 1.06
C MET A 1 -8.98 -2.08 0.59
N LYS A 2 -8.02 -1.74 1.46
CA LYS A 2 -6.79 -1.04 1.05
C LYS A 2 -5.57 -1.59 1.81
N ILE A 3 -4.49 -1.84 1.09
CA ILE A 3 -3.20 -2.31 1.63
C ILE A 3 -2.11 -1.33 1.18
N TYR A 4 -1.27 -0.90 2.12
CA TYR A 4 -0.08 -0.13 1.83
C TYR A 4 1.12 -1.06 1.63
N CYS A 5 1.82 -0.90 0.51
CA CYS A 5 2.92 -1.78 0.11
C CYS A 5 4.19 -1.00 -0.21
N CYS A 6 5.34 -1.55 0.19
CA CYS A 6 6.63 -1.13 -0.35
C CYS A 6 6.81 -1.73 -1.76
N LYS A 7 7.94 -1.41 -2.42
CA LYS A 7 8.22 -1.89 -3.79
C LYS A 7 8.30 -3.42 -3.88
N ASP A 8 8.85 -4.07 -2.87
CA ASP A 8 9.04 -5.53 -2.86
C ASP A 8 7.74 -6.30 -2.60
N HIS A 9 6.84 -5.77 -1.76
CA HIS A 9 5.64 -6.50 -1.35
C HIS A 9 4.36 -6.08 -2.09
N VAL A 10 4.48 -5.25 -3.14
CA VAL A 10 3.32 -4.79 -3.90
C VAL A 10 2.57 -5.92 -4.60
N GLU A 11 3.29 -6.94 -5.09
CA GLU A 11 2.69 -8.11 -5.73
C GLU A 11 1.87 -8.94 -4.73
N VAL A 12 2.39 -9.11 -3.50
CA VAL A 12 1.68 -9.79 -2.42
C VAL A 12 0.38 -9.05 -2.05
N GLY A 13 0.42 -7.72 -2.00
CA GLY A 13 -0.77 -6.89 -1.78
C GLY A 13 -1.81 -7.01 -2.90
N LEU A 14 -1.37 -7.09 -4.15
CA LEU A 14 -2.24 -7.29 -5.31
C LEU A 14 -2.93 -8.66 -5.24
N ASP A 15 -2.15 -9.72 -5.02
CA ASP A 15 -2.67 -11.08 -4.91
C ASP A 15 -3.68 -11.21 -3.76
N THR A 16 -3.38 -10.61 -2.60
CA THR A 16 -4.28 -10.63 -1.44
C THR A 16 -5.62 -9.96 -1.74
N ILE A 17 -5.61 -8.80 -2.40
CA ILE A 17 -6.85 -8.11 -2.77
C ILE A 17 -7.64 -8.94 -3.79
N VAL A 18 -6.97 -9.54 -4.78
CA VAL A 18 -7.62 -10.41 -5.77
C VAL A 18 -8.29 -11.61 -5.10
N ASP A 19 -7.59 -12.27 -4.17
CA ASP A 19 -8.11 -13.45 -3.47
C ASP A 19 -9.34 -13.11 -2.62
N GLU A 20 -9.29 -11.99 -1.89
CA GLU A 20 -10.37 -11.56 -0.99
C GLU A 20 -11.57 -10.94 -1.70
N THR A 21 -11.36 -10.28 -2.84
CA THR A 21 -12.42 -9.52 -3.55
C THR A 21 -12.90 -10.19 -4.82
N GLU A 22 -12.18 -11.21 -5.31
CA GLU A 22 -12.43 -11.92 -6.57
C GLU A 22 -12.52 -11.01 -7.80
N VAL A 23 -11.98 -9.78 -7.72
CA VAL A 23 -12.01 -8.77 -8.78
C VAL A 23 -10.64 -8.08 -8.94
N PRO A 24 -10.36 -7.49 -10.12
CA PRO A 24 -9.08 -6.85 -10.39
C PRO A 24 -8.81 -5.68 -9.41
N PRO A 25 -7.61 -5.61 -8.81
CA PRO A 25 -7.25 -4.57 -7.86
C PRO A 25 -6.83 -3.29 -8.60
N PHE A 26 -6.90 -2.17 -7.89
CA PHE A 26 -6.33 -0.89 -8.31
C PHE A 26 -5.02 -0.64 -7.58
N ILE A 27 -4.04 -0.07 -8.29
CA ILE A 27 -2.75 0.31 -7.73
C ILE A 27 -2.44 1.77 -8.04
N ASN A 28 -2.08 2.51 -7.00
CA ASN A 28 -1.65 3.91 -7.11
C ASN A 28 -0.33 4.10 -6.36
N MET A 29 0.56 4.94 -6.91
CA MET A 29 1.74 5.41 -6.20
C MET A 29 1.35 6.49 -5.18
N ILE A 30 1.96 6.43 -4.00
CA ILE A 30 1.80 7.47 -2.98
C ILE A 30 2.63 8.68 -3.42
N SER A 31 1.98 9.84 -3.57
CA SER A 31 2.65 11.06 -4.04
C SER A 31 3.68 11.56 -3.00
N GLU A 32 4.72 12.29 -3.43
CA GLU A 32 5.73 12.85 -2.50
C GLU A 32 5.15 13.78 -1.43
N GLU A 33 4.03 14.43 -1.74
CA GLU A 33 3.27 15.31 -0.83
C GLU A 33 2.56 14.49 0.26
N GLU A 34 1.88 13.41 -0.12
CA GLU A 34 1.34 12.42 0.82
C GLU A 34 2.48 11.76 1.63
N ASN A 35 3.63 11.50 0.99
CA ASN A 35 4.85 10.97 1.62
C ASN A 35 5.46 11.92 2.68
N LYS A 36 5.20 13.24 2.60
CA LYS A 36 5.68 14.19 3.63
C LYS A 36 4.80 14.19 4.86
N GLU A 37 3.49 13.94 4.70
CA GLU A 37 2.57 13.72 5.82
C GLU A 37 2.96 12.46 6.62
N VAL A 38 3.57 11.45 5.95
CA VAL A 38 4.14 10.21 6.56
C VAL A 38 5.20 10.49 7.63
N THR A 39 5.91 11.62 7.55
CA THR A 39 7.05 11.89 8.44
C THR A 39 6.67 12.65 9.72
N ASN A 40 5.47 13.24 9.77
CA ASN A 40 5.09 14.17 10.84
C ASN A 40 3.98 13.65 11.77
N ASN A 41 3.21 12.63 11.36
CA ASN A 41 2.34 11.89 12.27
C ASN A 41 1.97 10.54 11.65
N SER A 42 1.98 9.51 12.48
CA SER A 42 1.21 8.27 12.31
C SER A 42 1.75 7.19 11.37
N ASN A 43 1.69 5.98 11.92
CA ASN A 43 1.93 4.64 11.39
C ASN A 43 1.09 4.27 10.14
N GLU A 44 0.53 5.25 9.42
CA GLU A 44 -0.57 5.10 8.46
C GLU A 44 -0.12 4.75 7.03
N PHE A 45 1.17 4.90 6.71
CA PHE A 45 1.72 4.61 5.37
C PHE A 45 2.96 3.72 5.46
N THR A 46 2.92 2.72 6.33
CA THR A 46 3.93 1.67 6.37
C THR A 46 3.44 0.45 5.61
N CYS A 47 4.38 -0.30 5.04
CA CYS A 47 4.08 -1.54 4.36
C CYS A 47 3.51 -2.54 5.37
N GLU A 48 2.34 -3.09 5.09
CA GLU A 48 1.64 -4.02 5.99
C GLU A 48 2.46 -5.29 6.28
N TYR A 49 3.40 -5.65 5.40
CA TYR A 49 4.19 -6.88 5.47
C TYR A 49 5.52 -6.73 6.21
N CYS A 50 6.19 -5.59 6.09
CA CYS A 50 7.55 -5.41 6.62
C CYS A 50 7.75 -4.13 7.45
N GLY A 51 6.72 -3.29 7.57
CA GLY A 51 6.78 -2.03 8.33
C GLY A 51 7.66 -0.93 7.72
N GLN A 52 8.32 -1.18 6.58
CA GLN A 52 9.07 -0.16 5.84
C GLN A 52 8.14 0.87 5.21
N PRO A 53 8.62 2.05 4.82
CA PRO A 53 7.79 3.04 4.14
C PRO A 53 7.09 2.46 2.91
N ALA A 54 5.77 2.60 2.85
CA ALA A 54 5.02 2.21 1.67
C ALA A 54 5.22 3.25 0.56
N VAL A 55 5.17 2.77 -0.68
CA VAL A 55 5.22 3.63 -1.88
C VAL A 55 4.02 3.39 -2.81
N TYR A 56 3.26 2.32 -2.55
CA TYR A 56 2.05 1.97 -3.28
C TYR A 56 0.89 1.80 -2.32
N ILE A 57 -0.30 2.15 -2.79
CA ILE A 57 -1.58 1.73 -2.22
C ILE A 57 -2.25 0.80 -3.21
N VAL A 58 -2.63 -0.38 -2.73
CA VAL A 58 -3.43 -1.36 -3.47
C VAL A 58 -4.82 -1.37 -2.88
N ALA A 59 -5.87 -1.21 -3.71
CA ALA A 59 -7.23 -1.06 -3.24
C ALA A 59 -8.28 -1.72 -4.16
N ASN A 60 -9.46 -1.98 -3.58
CA ASN A 60 -10.70 -2.33 -4.26
C ASN A 60 -11.89 -1.74 -3.51
#